data_AF-A0A2Z2NI23-F1
#
_entry.id   AF-A0A2Z2NI23-F1
#
_cell.length_a   1.000
_cell.length_b   1.000
_cell.length_c   1.000
_cell.angle_alpha   90.00
_cell.angle_beta   90.00
_cell.angle_gamma   90.00
#
_symmetry.space_group_name_H-M   'P 1'
#
loop_
_entity.id
_entity.type
_entity.pdbx_description
1 polymer ?
#
loop_
_entity_poly.entity_id
_entity_poly.type
_entity_poly.pdbx_seq_one_letter_code
_entity_poly.pdbx_strand_id
1 'polypeptide(L)'
;MRTNLLKLCISFALSVVVTYTLASVAHSQQVLAGLLNLDVRISLTDRIVMVAGDWLGLYLYLLVIAIGLLIAFTVMALLRRFVSVPGTLLYTVGGTLAMLVILISMRELGSLTPIAGARGALGLSLQCLAGAIGGAVFGASLGQSPREPRAASSNVTLPLRDLL
;
A
#
# COMPACT_ATOMS: atom_id res chain seq x y z
N MET A 1 -20.56 -14.97 -6.12
CA MET A 1 -19.14 -15.20 -5.79
C MET A 1 -18.15 -14.50 -6.74
N ARG A 2 -18.31 -14.55 -8.07
CA ARG A 2 -17.35 -13.99 -9.06
C ARG A 2 -17.10 -12.47 -8.97
N THR A 3 -18.11 -11.69 -8.58
CA THR A 3 -18.03 -10.22 -8.50
C THR A 3 -17.17 -9.71 -7.35
N ASN A 4 -17.05 -10.46 -6.25
CA ASN A 4 -16.22 -10.05 -5.10
C ASN A 4 -14.72 -10.31 -5.34
N LEU A 5 -14.38 -11.40 -6.04
CA LEU A 5 -12.99 -11.71 -6.40
C LEU A 5 -12.44 -10.72 -7.43
N LEU A 6 -13.23 -10.35 -8.43
CA LEU A 6 -12.81 -9.35 -9.42
C LEU A 6 -12.51 -7.99 -8.78
N LYS A 7 -13.40 -7.51 -7.89
CA LYS A 7 -13.18 -6.27 -7.12
C LYS A 7 -11.94 -6.34 -6.24
N LEU A 8 -11.67 -7.48 -5.62
CA LEU A 8 -10.47 -7.71 -4.82
C LEU A 8 -9.21 -7.60 -5.67
N CYS A 9 -9.17 -8.30 -6.81
CA CYS A 9 -8.03 -8.26 -7.73
C CYS A 9 -7.79 -6.85 -8.30
N ILE A 10 -8.84 -6.13 -8.68
CA ILE A 10 -8.74 -4.76 -9.19
C ILE A 10 -8.25 -3.81 -8.10
N SER A 11 -8.80 -3.90 -6.88
CA SER A 11 -8.38 -3.05 -5.75
C SER A 11 -6.92 -3.32 -5.37
N PHE A 12 -6.51 -4.59 -5.41
CA PHE A 12 -5.13 -4.99 -5.15
C PHE A 12 -4.18 -4.45 -6.22
N ALA A 13 -4.51 -4.66 -7.51
CA ALA A 13 -3.70 -4.15 -8.61
C ALA A 13 -3.56 -2.63 -8.54
N LEU A 14 -4.66 -1.91 -8.26
CA LEU A 14 -4.64 -0.46 -8.08
C LEU A 14 -3.72 -0.04 -6.92
N SER A 15 -3.82 -0.72 -5.77
CA SER A 15 -2.97 -0.47 -4.61
C SER A 15 -1.48 -0.66 -4.92
N VAL A 16 -1.13 -1.76 -5.61
CA VAL A 16 0.25 -2.06 -6.03
C VAL A 16 0.77 -0.98 -6.98
N VAL A 17 0.00 -0.61 -8.01
CA VAL A 17 0.41 0.40 -9.00
C VAL A 17 0.59 1.78 -8.35
N VAL A 18 -0.31 2.19 -7.46
CA VAL A 18 -0.19 3.46 -6.72
C VAL A 18 1.05 3.44 -5.84
N THR A 19 1.25 2.37 -5.06
CA THR A 19 2.42 2.22 -4.17
C THR A 19 3.72 2.27 -4.97
N TYR A 20 3.80 1.51 -6.06
CA TYR A 20 4.96 1.46 -6.93
C TYR A 20 5.28 2.82 -7.55
N THR A 21 4.26 3.50 -8.08
CA THR A 21 4.46 4.80 -8.73
C THR A 21 4.98 5.83 -7.74
N LEU A 22 4.39 5.92 -6.54
CA LEU A 22 4.88 6.83 -5.50
C LEU A 22 6.28 6.44 -5.03
N ALA A 23 6.54 5.15 -4.82
CA ALA A 23 7.83 4.67 -4.36
C ALA A 23 8.94 4.92 -5.40
N SER A 24 8.63 4.76 -6.69
CA SER A 24 9.53 5.03 -7.81
C SER A 24 9.84 6.52 -7.93
N VAL A 25 8.82 7.39 -7.85
CA VAL A 25 9.03 8.84 -7.88
C VAL A 25 9.86 9.29 -6.69
N ALA A 26 9.53 8.82 -5.48
CA ALA A 26 10.30 9.11 -4.29
C ALA A 26 11.77 8.66 -4.44
N HIS A 27 12.01 7.47 -4.99
CA HIS A 27 13.35 6.97 -5.29
C HIS A 27 14.13 7.93 -6.20
N SER A 28 13.56 8.34 -7.34
CA SER A 28 14.20 9.28 -8.25
C SER A 28 14.50 10.63 -7.60
N GLN A 29 13.58 11.14 -6.77
CA GLN A 29 13.81 12.40 -6.03
C GLN A 29 14.95 12.27 -5.03
N GLN A 30 15.10 11.13 -4.37
CA GLN A 30 16.20 10.89 -3.43
C GLN A 30 17.54 10.77 -4.14
N VAL A 31 17.59 10.12 -5.31
CA VAL A 31 18.79 10.06 -6.16
C VAL A 31 19.18 11.47 -6.62
N LEU A 32 18.21 12.24 -7.09
CA LEU A 32 18.42 13.63 -7.51
C LEU A 32 18.92 14.52 -6.37
N ALA A 33 18.34 14.40 -5.18
CA ALA A 33 18.78 15.12 -3.99
C ALA A 33 20.22 14.76 -3.62
N GLY A 34 20.61 13.48 -3.73
CA GLY A 34 21.99 13.05 -3.54
C GLY A 34 22.97 13.70 -4.52
N LEU A 35 22.61 13.78 -5.80
CA LEU A 35 23.45 14.37 -6.85
C LEU A 35 23.59 15.90 -6.71
N LEU A 36 22.52 16.59 -6.31
CA LEU A 36 22.57 18.02 -6.04
C LEU A 36 23.47 18.37 -4.86
N ASN A 37 23.54 17.52 -3.84
CA ASN A 37 24.47 17.68 -2.72
C ASN A 37 25.95 17.49 -3.12
N LEU A 38 26.22 16.93 -4.30
CA LEU A 38 27.56 16.76 -4.86
C LEU A 38 27.89 17.85 -5.91
N ASP A 39 27.12 18.95 -5.94
CA ASP A 39 27.25 20.05 -6.90
C ASP A 39 27.13 19.63 -8.38
N VAL A 40 26.50 18.48 -8.65
CA VAL A 40 26.22 18.03 -10.01
C VAL A 40 25.05 18.83 -10.58
N ARG A 41 25.30 19.57 -11.67
CA ARG A 41 24.25 20.29 -12.38
C ARG A 41 23.47 19.34 -13.29
N ILE A 42 22.19 19.15 -12.98
CA ILE A 42 21.28 18.26 -13.72
C ILE A 42 20.19 19.11 -14.35
N SER A 43 20.03 19.00 -15.67
CA SER A 43 18.99 19.72 -16.40
C SER A 43 17.60 19.21 -16.05
N LEU A 44 16.56 20.01 -16.28
CA LEU A 44 15.17 19.57 -16.06
C LEU A 44 14.80 18.38 -16.97
N THR A 45 15.36 18.33 -18.19
CA THR A 45 15.16 17.24 -19.13
C THR A 45 15.72 15.93 -18.58
N ASP A 46 16.95 15.96 -18.05
CA ASP A 46 17.60 14.76 -17.50
C ASP A 46 16.83 14.21 -16.29
N ARG A 47 16.22 15.09 -15.48
CA ARG A 47 15.36 14.67 -14.35
C ARG A 47 14.15 13.87 -14.81
N ILE A 48 13.48 14.31 -15.88
CA ILE A 48 12.30 13.63 -16.42
C ILE A 48 12.70 12.28 -17.01
N VAL A 49 13.80 12.25 -17.77
CA VAL A 49 14.34 11.02 -18.36
C VAL A 49 14.72 10.02 -17.26
N MET A 50 15.32 10.49 -16.16
CA MET A 50 15.68 9.65 -15.02
C MET A 50 14.44 9.06 -14.33
N VAL A 51 13.40 9.86 -14.06
CA VAL A 51 12.15 9.35 -13.47
C VAL A 51 11.48 8.32 -14.37
N ALA A 52 11.45 8.57 -15.68
CA ALA A 52 10.88 7.61 -16.65
C ALA A 52 11.71 6.32 -16.73
N GLY A 53 13.04 6.46 -16.74
CA GLY A 53 13.98 5.33 -16.73
C GLY A 53 13.82 4.47 -15.47
N ASP A 54 13.70 5.09 -14.29
CA ASP A 54 13.45 4.40 -13.04
C ASP A 54 12.11 3.66 -13.08
N TRP A 55 11.04 4.32 -13.54
CA TRP A 55 9.70 3.73 -13.59
C TRP A 55 9.62 2.50 -14.52
N LEU A 56 10.41 2.47 -15.60
CA LEU A 56 10.54 1.31 -16.50
C LEU A 56 11.54 0.26 -15.98
N GLY A 57 12.64 0.69 -15.36
CA GLY A 57 13.74 -0.16 -14.93
C GLY A 57 13.47 -0.92 -13.62
N LEU A 58 12.57 -0.42 -12.77
CA LEU A 58 12.27 -0.98 -11.44
C LEU A 58 11.17 -2.07 -11.46
N TYR A 59 11.01 -2.80 -12.56
CA TYR A 59 9.99 -3.87 -12.67
C TYR A 59 10.14 -4.97 -11.61
N LEU A 60 11.36 -5.28 -11.17
CA LEU A 60 11.61 -6.22 -10.06
C LEU A 60 11.13 -5.66 -8.72
N TYR A 61 11.25 -4.33 -8.53
CA TYR A 61 10.75 -3.68 -7.33
C TYR A 61 9.23 -3.68 -7.27
N LEU A 62 8.54 -3.49 -8.42
CA LEU A 62 7.10 -3.69 -8.53
C LEU A 62 6.68 -5.09 -8.06
N LEU A 63 7.40 -6.13 -8.49
CA LEU A 63 7.13 -7.52 -8.09
C LEU A 63 7.31 -7.72 -6.57
N VAL A 64 8.39 -7.19 -6.00
CA VAL A 64 8.63 -7.27 -4.55
C VAL A 64 7.54 -6.55 -3.75
N ILE A 65 7.12 -5.35 -4.19
CA ILE A 65 6.01 -4.61 -3.58
C ILE A 65 4.72 -5.42 -3.67
N ALA A 66 4.42 -6.01 -4.83
CA ALA A 66 3.22 -6.83 -5.03
C ALA A 66 3.20 -8.01 -4.05
N ILE A 67 4.31 -8.76 -3.93
CA ILE A 67 4.39 -9.90 -3.02
C ILE A 67 4.26 -9.44 -1.56
N GLY A 68 4.96 -8.39 -1.15
CA GLY A 68 4.90 -7.89 0.23
C GLY A 68 3.52 -7.37 0.61
N LEU A 69 2.85 -6.61 -0.27
CA LEU A 69 1.48 -6.17 -0.06
C LEU A 69 0.49 -7.33 -0.03
N LEU A 70 0.69 -8.36 -0.87
CA LEU A 70 -0.18 -9.54 -0.87
C LEU A 70 -0.12 -10.26 0.50
N ILE A 71 1.09 -10.45 1.03
CA ILE A 71 1.29 -11.07 2.34
C ILE A 71 0.66 -10.19 3.43
N ALA A 72 0.98 -8.90 3.46
CA ALA A 72 0.49 -7.99 4.48
C ALA A 72 -1.04 -7.86 4.47
N PHE A 73 -1.67 -7.75 3.30
CA PHE A 73 -3.13 -7.65 3.21
C PHE A 73 -3.82 -8.96 3.59
N THR A 74 -3.20 -10.11 3.31
CA THR A 74 -3.71 -11.42 3.78
C THR A 74 -3.69 -11.49 5.31
N VAL A 75 -2.59 -11.07 5.94
CA VAL A 75 -2.47 -11.01 7.39
C VAL A 75 -3.48 -10.03 7.99
N MET A 76 -3.61 -8.83 7.41
CA MET A 76 -4.58 -7.83 7.87
C MET A 76 -6.03 -8.29 7.69
N ALA A 77 -6.34 -9.02 6.62
CA ALA A 77 -7.67 -9.60 6.41
C ALA A 77 -8.01 -10.63 7.49
N LEU A 78 -7.03 -11.42 7.97
CA LEU A 78 -7.22 -12.33 9.08
C LEU A 78 -7.36 -11.58 10.42
N LEU A 79 -6.50 -10.58 10.64
CA LEU A 79 -6.50 -9.76 11.85
C LEU A 79 -7.82 -8.97 12.03
N ARG A 80 -8.47 -8.61 10.93
CA ARG A 80 -9.81 -7.97 10.93
C ARG A 80 -10.88 -8.78 11.65
N ARG A 81 -10.69 -10.10 11.84
CA ARG A 81 -11.61 -10.94 12.60
C ARG A 81 -11.50 -10.73 14.12
N PHE A 82 -10.37 -10.19 14.58
CA PHE A 82 -10.06 -10.03 16.00
C PHE A 82 -10.13 -8.57 16.46
N VAL A 83 -10.08 -7.61 15.54
CA VAL A 83 -9.99 -6.18 15.86
C VAL A 83 -11.14 -5.39 15.23
N SER A 84 -11.82 -4.57 16.04
CA SER A 84 -12.94 -3.72 15.64
C SER A 84 -12.52 -2.35 15.06
N VAL A 85 -11.42 -2.30 14.30
CA VAL A 85 -10.93 -1.07 13.65
C VAL A 85 -11.52 -0.90 12.23
N PRO A 86 -11.63 0.34 11.72
CA PRO A 86 -12.02 0.57 10.34
C PRO A 86 -11.04 -0.13 9.39
N GLY A 87 -11.59 -0.81 8.37
CA GLY A 87 -10.79 -1.62 7.44
C GLY A 87 -9.72 -0.81 6.73
N THR A 88 -10.05 0.42 6.33
CA THR A 88 -9.12 1.34 5.68
C THR A 88 -7.87 1.55 6.51
N LEU A 89 -8.01 1.84 7.81
CA LEU A 89 -6.88 2.06 8.70
C LEU A 89 -6.03 0.79 8.87
N LEU A 90 -6.66 -0.37 8.98
CA LEU A 90 -5.96 -1.65 9.10
C LEU A 90 -5.09 -1.94 7.87
N TYR A 91 -5.61 -1.71 6.66
CA TYR A 91 -4.84 -1.88 5.43
C TYR A 91 -3.80 -0.78 5.20
N THR A 92 -4.04 0.46 5.64
CA THR A 92 -3.02 1.52 5.68
C THR A 92 -1.83 1.10 6.52
N VAL A 93 -2.05 0.62 7.75
CA VAL A 93 -0.98 0.13 8.63
C VAL A 93 -0.29 -1.09 8.01
N GLY A 94 -1.05 -2.01 7.41
CA GLY A 94 -0.50 -3.15 6.68
C GLY A 94 0.42 -2.74 5.52
N GLY A 95 0.02 -1.75 4.71
CA GLY A 95 0.82 -1.23 3.61
C GLY A 95 2.10 -0.54 4.09
N THR A 96 2.03 0.25 5.16
CA THR A 96 3.20 0.86 5.81
C THR A 96 4.18 -0.21 6.30
N LEU A 97 3.68 -1.22 7.03
CA LEU A 97 4.50 -2.32 7.55
C LEU A 97 5.11 -3.15 6.43
N ALA A 98 4.37 -3.43 5.36
CA ALA A 98 4.89 -4.15 4.21
C ALA A 98 6.09 -3.44 3.59
N MET A 99 5.95 -2.13 3.31
CA MET A 99 7.05 -1.33 2.77
C MET A 99 8.22 -1.25 3.74
N LEU A 100 7.96 -1.06 5.04
CA LEU A 100 9.00 -1.04 6.06
C LEU A 100 9.79 -2.35 6.09
N VAL A 101 9.11 -3.50 6.08
CA VAL A 101 9.74 -4.83 6.07
C VAL A 101 10.53 -5.06 4.78
N ILE A 102 9.98 -4.70 3.62
CA ILE A 102 10.70 -4.79 2.34
C ILE A 102 12.00 -3.98 2.40
N LEU A 103 11.93 -2.73 2.85
CA LEU A 103 13.07 -1.82 2.89
C LEU A 103 14.13 -2.27 3.89
N ILE A 104 13.72 -2.71 5.08
CA ILE A 104 14.65 -3.29 6.07
C ILE A 104 15.29 -4.55 5.51
N SER A 105 14.51 -5.45 4.91
CA SER A 105 15.05 -6.69 4.33
C SER A 105 16.06 -6.40 3.22
N MET A 106 15.78 -5.42 2.34
CA MET A 106 16.70 -4.98 1.31
C MET A 106 17.97 -4.35 1.88
N ARG A 107 17.87 -3.65 3.03
CA ARG A 107 19.01 -3.06 3.73
C ARG A 107 19.92 -4.12 4.34
N GLU A 108 19.35 -5.15 4.96
CA GLU A 108 20.12 -6.21 5.64
C GLU A 108 20.72 -7.23 4.66
N LEU A 109 20.01 -7.55 3.57
CA LEU A 109 20.52 -8.43 2.51
C LEU A 109 21.55 -7.74 1.59
N GLY A 110 21.53 -6.41 1.56
CA GLY A 110 22.31 -5.59 0.65
C GLY A 110 23.47 -4.87 1.33
N SER A 111 24.53 -5.60 1.66
CA SER A 111 25.80 -5.08 2.24
C SER A 111 26.54 -4.05 1.35
N LEU A 112 26.04 -3.77 0.14
CA LEU A 112 26.53 -2.74 -0.80
C LEU A 112 25.37 -2.15 -1.64
N THR A 113 24.30 -1.63 -1.04
CA THR A 113 23.17 -1.08 -1.82
C THR A 113 23.46 0.33 -2.39
N PRO A 114 23.44 0.54 -3.72
CA PRO A 114 23.70 1.83 -4.38
C PRO A 114 22.54 2.85 -4.28
N ILE A 115 21.68 2.75 -3.25
CA ILE A 115 20.57 3.70 -3.04
C ILE A 115 21.00 4.71 -1.98
N ALA A 116 21.95 5.58 -2.31
CA ALA A 116 22.47 6.61 -1.41
C ALA A 116 21.35 7.49 -0.79
N GLY A 117 20.24 7.66 -1.52
CA GLY A 117 19.09 8.44 -1.10
C GLY A 117 18.14 7.76 -0.09
N ALA A 118 18.10 6.43 -0.01
CA ALA A 118 17.26 5.69 0.95
C ALA A 118 17.94 5.51 2.33
N ARG A 119 19.21 5.94 2.45
CA ARG A 119 19.97 5.92 3.71
C ARG A 119 19.40 6.88 4.77
N GLY A 120 18.65 7.90 4.34
CA GLY A 120 18.07 8.91 5.22
C GLY A 120 16.70 8.51 5.75
N ALA A 121 16.40 8.91 6.99
CA ALA A 121 15.07 8.78 7.59
C ALA A 121 13.95 9.36 6.70
N LEU A 122 14.27 10.39 5.90
CA LEU A 122 13.36 10.99 4.91
C LEU A 122 13.01 10.04 3.76
N GLY A 123 13.95 9.22 3.32
CA GLY A 123 13.68 8.23 2.29
C GLY A 123 12.76 7.14 2.79
N LEU A 124 13.14 6.53 3.91
CA LEU A 124 12.33 5.51 4.56
C LEU A 124 10.90 6.00 4.84
N SER A 125 10.74 7.24 5.31
CA SER A 125 9.42 7.81 5.57
C SER A 125 8.60 8.02 4.31
N LEU A 126 9.22 8.47 3.20
CA LEU A 126 8.54 8.63 1.90
C LEU A 126 8.06 7.29 1.33
N GLN A 127 8.89 6.24 1.37
CA GLN A 127 8.43 4.92 0.92
C GLN A 127 7.40 4.29 1.87
N CYS A 128 7.52 4.51 3.19
CA CYS A 128 6.48 4.10 4.13
C CYS A 128 5.15 4.83 3.85
N LEU A 129 5.20 6.13 3.52
CA LEU A 129 4.04 6.91 3.13
C LEU A 129 3.42 6.40 1.82
N ALA A 130 4.25 6.02 0.84
CA ALA A 130 3.78 5.36 -0.38
C ALA A 130 3.00 4.07 -0.07
N GLY A 131 3.52 3.24 0.84
CA GLY A 131 2.83 2.04 1.33
C GLY A 131 1.53 2.35 2.08
N ALA A 132 1.53 3.39 2.92
CA ALA A 132 0.34 3.84 3.65
C ALA A 132 -0.77 4.26 2.68
N ILE A 133 -0.43 5.06 1.66
CA ILE A 133 -1.36 5.53 0.63
C ILE A 133 -1.90 4.34 -0.18
N GLY A 134 -1.03 3.42 -0.60
CA GLY A 134 -1.46 2.18 -1.27
C GLY A 134 -2.42 1.34 -0.45
N GLY A 135 -2.14 1.16 0.84
CA GLY A 135 -3.00 0.45 1.78
C GLY A 135 -4.34 1.16 2.02
N ALA A 136 -4.33 2.50 2.10
CA ALA A 136 -5.55 3.30 2.22
C ALA A 136 -6.43 3.16 0.97
N VAL A 137 -5.84 3.21 -0.24
CA VAL A 137 -6.55 2.99 -1.51
C VAL A 137 -7.20 1.61 -1.53
N PHE A 138 -6.47 0.56 -1.15
CA PHE A 138 -7.01 -0.80 -1.09
C PHE A 138 -8.21 -0.88 -0.13
N GLY A 139 -8.05 -0.36 1.08
CA GLY A 139 -9.09 -0.41 2.10
C GLY A 139 -10.33 0.42 1.75
N ALA A 140 -10.15 1.57 1.10
CA ALA A 140 -11.24 2.41 0.61
C ALA A 140 -11.99 1.75 -0.55
N SER A 141 -11.30 1.15 -1.52
CA SER A 141 -11.94 0.43 -2.64
C SER A 141 -12.64 -0.85 -2.19
N LEU A 142 -12.08 -1.56 -1.20
CA LEU A 142 -12.68 -2.78 -0.64
C LEU A 142 -13.87 -2.47 0.30
N GLY A 143 -13.82 -1.35 1.02
CA GLY A 143 -14.83 -0.91 1.98
C GLY A 143 -16.16 -0.42 1.37
N GLN A 144 -16.19 -0.20 0.05
CA GLN A 144 -17.38 0.27 -0.68
C GLN A 144 -18.45 -0.80 -0.94
N SER A 145 -18.27 -2.05 -0.51
CA SER A 145 -19.39 -3.00 -0.50
C SER A 145 -20.37 -2.57 0.60
N PRO A 146 -21.64 -2.28 0.28
CA PRO A 146 -22.67 -2.03 1.28
C PRO A 146 -22.62 -3.20 2.28
N ARG A 147 -22.22 -2.91 3.52
CA ARG A 147 -22.58 -3.80 4.61
C ARG A 147 -24.08 -3.69 4.67
N GLU A 148 -24.80 -4.68 4.13
CA GLU A 148 -26.20 -4.83 4.48
C GLU A 148 -26.27 -4.68 6.01
N PRO A 149 -27.10 -3.75 6.52
CA PRO A 149 -27.36 -3.68 7.94
C PRO A 149 -27.71 -5.11 8.35
N ARG A 150 -26.89 -5.71 9.20
CA ARG A 150 -27.13 -7.04 9.76
C ARG A 150 -28.51 -6.93 10.38
N ALA A 151 -29.52 -7.47 9.69
CA ALA A 151 -30.92 -7.31 10.06
C ALA A 151 -31.00 -7.60 11.55
N ALA A 152 -31.46 -6.61 12.30
CA ALA A 152 -31.77 -6.80 13.70
C ALA A 152 -32.70 -7.99 13.76
N SER A 153 -32.21 -9.11 14.29
CA SER A 153 -33.00 -10.29 14.60
C SER A 153 -33.86 -9.96 15.81
N SER A 154 -34.75 -8.97 15.73
CA SER A 154 -35.86 -8.83 16.66
C SER A 154 -37.01 -9.66 16.11
N ASN A 155 -36.84 -10.97 16.28
CA ASN A 155 -37.93 -11.92 16.25
C ASN A 155 -38.84 -11.60 17.46
N VAL A 156 -39.82 -10.71 17.27
CA VAL A 156 -40.93 -10.51 18.20
C VAL A 156 -42.21 -10.48 17.36
N THR A 157 -42.55 -11.62 16.77
CA THR A 157 -43.93 -11.96 16.49
C THR A 157 -44.58 -12.36 17.81
N LEU A 158 -45.15 -11.39 18.54
CA LEU A 158 -46.20 -11.71 19.51
C LEU A 158 -47.54 -11.58 18.79
N PRO A 159 -48.30 -12.68 18.61
CA PRO A 159 -49.68 -12.59 18.14
C PRO A 159 -50.52 -11.96 19.26
N LEU A 160 -50.84 -10.68 19.14
CA LEU A 160 -51.91 -10.02 19.90
C LEU A 160 -53.28 -10.49 19.40
N ARG A 161 -53.55 -11.79 19.53
CA ARG A 161 -54.86 -12.38 19.20
C ARG A 161 -55.44 -13.32 20.26
N ASP A 162 -54.75 -13.50 21.38
CA ASP A 162 -55.19 -14.37 22.50
C ASP A 162 -55.33 -13.62 23.84
N LEU A 163 -55.53 -12.30 23.84
CA LEU A 163 -55.60 -11.54 25.11
C LEU A 163 -56.65 -10.41 25.16
N LEU A 164 -57.78 -10.54 24.46
CA LEU A 164 -59.13 -9.98 24.73
C LEU A 164 -60.01 -10.09 23.46
#